data_AF-A0A8D0N662-F1
#
_entry.id   AF-A0A8D0N662-F1
#
_cell.length_a   1.000
_cell.length_b   1.000
_cell.length_c   1.000
_cell.angle_alpha   90.00
_cell.angle_beta   90.00
_cell.angle_gamma   90.00
#
_symmetry.space_group_name_H-M   'P 1'
#
loop_
_entity.id
_entity.type
_entity.pdbx_description
1 polymer ?
#
loop_
_entity_poly.entity_id
_entity_poly.type
_entity_poly.pdbx_seq_one_letter_code
_entity_poly.pdbx_strand_id
1 'polypeptide(L)'
;MAARMAAFVLLLGLAERGPARSGAAKMKVVEEPNTFGLNNPFMPQTSRLQPKRDPSPVSGPGHLSRLSGKCFSLVEATYKYEFCPFHNVTQHEQTFRWNAYSGILGIWHEWEIANNTFRGMWMRDGDSCPSQSRQSKVELTCGKSNRLAHVSEPHTCVYALTFETPLVCHPHSLLGGHQGWPGALGCRGAQLSLVSLGSSVYPTLPAALQHRWEQVEQDLADGLITSQGYEKLLRSIFEDAGYLKAPEQSEQAQQDRGAKGLVFETLESCHEAHKALSAELERLRSVLTQHGIPYTQPAETYISEHLGPKTPTDPTAEHLRGDPGLRANNL
;
A
#
# COMPACT_ATOMS: atom_id res chain seq x y z
N MET A 1 18.84 -90.10 66.94
CA MET A 1 17.64 -89.64 67.68
C MET A 1 17.40 -88.20 67.23
N ALA A 2 16.42 -87.97 66.35
CA ALA A 2 15.12 -87.36 66.68
C ALA A 2 15.31 -85.99 67.40
N ALA A 3 14.80 -84.84 66.95
CA ALA A 3 13.56 -84.62 66.25
C ALA A 3 13.54 -83.27 65.49
N ARG A 4 12.56 -83.23 64.58
CA ARG A 4 12.07 -82.14 63.75
C ARG A 4 11.64 -80.95 64.62
N MET A 5 11.79 -79.72 64.12
CA MET A 5 10.74 -78.71 64.14
C MET A 5 10.98 -77.71 63.01
N ALA A 6 10.18 -77.85 61.96
CA ALA A 6 10.04 -76.87 60.90
C ALA A 6 9.15 -75.73 61.41
N ALA A 7 9.69 -74.53 61.50
CA ALA A 7 8.89 -73.33 61.78
C ALA A 7 8.50 -72.69 60.44
N PHE A 8 7.25 -72.93 60.04
CA PHE A 8 6.56 -72.21 58.99
C PHE A 8 6.26 -70.80 59.51
N VAL A 9 7.01 -69.80 59.04
CA VAL A 9 6.67 -68.39 59.27
C VAL A 9 5.94 -67.88 58.03
N LEU A 10 4.60 -67.90 58.11
CA LEU A 10 3.73 -67.09 57.28
C LEU A 10 3.91 -65.63 57.69
N LEU A 11 4.63 -64.86 56.89
CA LEU A 11 4.60 -63.40 56.96
C LEU A 11 4.13 -62.84 55.62
N LEU A 12 2.88 -62.40 55.69
CA LEU A 12 2.11 -61.52 54.81
C LEU A 12 2.98 -60.69 53.87
N GLY A 13 2.76 -60.89 52.56
CA GLY A 13 3.26 -60.01 51.52
C GLY A 13 2.68 -58.60 51.68
N LEU A 14 3.52 -57.69 52.17
CA LEU A 14 3.32 -56.27 51.95
C LEU A 14 3.69 -56.00 50.50
N ALA A 15 2.67 -55.84 49.66
CA ALA A 15 2.83 -55.23 48.34
C ALA A 15 3.29 -53.79 48.55
N GLU A 16 4.61 -53.57 48.56
CA GLU A 16 5.17 -52.23 48.38
C GLU A 16 4.75 -51.74 46.99
N ARG A 17 3.71 -50.90 46.99
CA ARG A 17 3.40 -50.01 45.87
C ARG A 17 4.64 -49.14 45.66
N GLY A 18 5.49 -49.56 44.72
CA GLY A 18 6.56 -48.71 44.21
C GLY A 18 6.00 -47.35 43.81
N PRO A 19 6.75 -46.26 44.00
CA PRO A 19 6.30 -44.94 43.59
C PRO A 19 5.99 -44.99 42.10
N ALA A 20 4.74 -44.65 41.78
CA ALA A 20 4.28 -44.52 40.41
C ALA A 20 5.29 -43.67 39.65
N ARG A 21 5.74 -44.17 38.49
CA ARG A 21 6.46 -43.36 37.50
C ARG A 21 5.64 -42.11 37.28
N SER A 22 6.09 -40.96 37.80
CA SER A 22 5.68 -39.67 37.26
C SER A 22 6.10 -39.69 35.81
N GLY A 23 5.14 -39.98 34.93
CA GLY A 23 5.31 -39.76 33.52
C GLY A 23 5.67 -38.30 33.37
N ALA A 24 6.92 -38.02 33.04
CA ALA A 24 7.32 -36.73 32.53
C ALA A 24 6.45 -36.50 31.29
N ALA A 25 5.35 -35.78 31.47
CA ALA A 25 4.58 -35.25 30.37
C ALA A 25 5.56 -34.39 29.59
N LYS A 26 6.03 -34.92 28.45
CA LYS A 26 6.67 -34.09 27.43
C LYS A 26 5.60 -33.10 27.00
N MET A 27 5.55 -31.95 27.67
CA MET A 27 4.93 -30.76 27.10
C MET A 27 5.76 -30.47 25.86
N LYS A 28 5.30 -30.98 24.72
CA LYS A 28 5.67 -30.44 23.43
C LYS A 28 5.11 -29.02 23.48
N VAL A 29 5.98 -28.04 23.61
CA VAL A 29 5.62 -26.65 23.33
C VAL A 29 4.90 -26.71 21.99
N VAL A 30 3.61 -26.41 22.02
CA VAL A 30 2.87 -26.10 20.81
C VAL A 30 3.59 -24.86 20.32
N GLU A 31 4.41 -25.01 19.28
CA GLU A 31 4.73 -23.86 18.44
C GLU A 31 3.40 -23.17 18.19
N GLU A 32 3.30 -21.91 18.63
CA GLU A 32 2.15 -21.07 18.31
C GLU A 32 1.83 -21.32 16.84
N PRO A 33 0.59 -21.71 16.51
CA PRO A 33 0.25 -21.92 15.12
C PRO A 33 0.49 -20.60 14.40
N ASN A 34 1.60 -20.53 13.67
CA ASN A 34 1.97 -19.51 12.70
C ASN A 34 1.01 -19.57 11.49
N THR A 35 -0.29 -19.57 11.77
CA THR A 35 -1.37 -19.76 10.81
C THR A 35 -2.63 -19.07 11.34
N PHE A 36 -2.53 -17.75 11.52
CA PHE A 36 -3.70 -16.91 11.32
C PHE A 36 -3.75 -16.56 9.84
N GLY A 37 -4.68 -17.18 9.10
CA GLY A 37 -5.29 -16.48 7.97
C GLY A 37 -5.48 -17.18 6.63
N LEU A 38 -5.19 -18.47 6.43
CA LEU A 38 -5.55 -19.14 5.17
C LEU A 38 -6.31 -20.45 5.43
N ASN A 39 -7.61 -20.41 5.12
CA ASN A 39 -8.59 -21.51 5.10
C ASN A 39 -9.18 -21.97 6.45
N ASN A 40 -9.92 -21.09 7.13
CA ASN A 40 -10.98 -21.55 8.04
C ASN A 40 -12.36 -21.06 7.50
N PRO A 41 -13.30 -21.96 7.12
CA PRO A 41 -14.57 -21.59 6.52
C PRO A 41 -15.60 -20.99 7.50
N PHE A 42 -15.25 -20.79 8.77
CA PHE A 42 -16.17 -20.32 9.83
C PHE A 42 -15.74 -19.02 10.54
N MET A 43 -14.76 -18.28 10.00
CA MET A 43 -14.48 -16.90 10.44
C MET A 43 -14.99 -15.92 9.38
N PRO A 44 -15.73 -14.84 9.74
CA PRO A 44 -16.11 -13.85 8.75
C PRO A 44 -14.83 -13.29 8.11
N GLN A 45 -14.79 -13.27 6.77
CA GLN A 45 -13.69 -12.74 5.95
C GLN A 45 -13.53 -11.20 6.08
N THR A 46 -13.92 -10.63 7.21
CA THR A 46 -14.05 -9.19 7.48
C THR A 46 -12.73 -8.51 7.85
N SER A 47 -11.58 -9.17 7.72
CA SER A 47 -10.29 -8.65 8.18
C SER A 47 -9.17 -8.71 7.14
N ARG A 48 -9.48 -8.83 5.85
CA ARG A 48 -8.47 -8.61 4.81
C ARG A 48 -8.39 -7.12 4.53
N LEU A 49 -7.34 -6.47 5.06
CA LEU A 49 -7.06 -5.06 4.80
C LEU A 49 -7.13 -4.79 3.29
N GLN A 50 -7.97 -3.83 2.90
CA GLN A 50 -8.13 -3.43 1.50
C GLN A 50 -7.34 -2.15 1.26
N PRO A 51 -6.35 -2.15 0.36
CA PRO A 51 -5.62 -0.94 0.01
C PRO A 51 -6.54 0.03 -0.73
N LYS A 52 -6.36 1.34 -0.49
CA LYS A 52 -7.12 2.42 -1.14
C LYS A 52 -6.89 2.49 -2.65
N ARG A 53 -5.70 2.06 -3.10
CA ARG A 53 -5.33 1.96 -4.52
C ARG A 53 -4.42 0.77 -4.76
N ASP A 54 -4.28 0.40 -6.02
CA ASP A 54 -3.28 -0.58 -6.44
C ASP A 54 -1.84 -0.03 -6.25
N PRO A 55 -0.89 -0.89 -5.88
CA PRO A 55 0.52 -0.51 -5.80
C PRO A 55 1.06 -0.11 -7.18
N SER A 56 2.07 0.75 -7.19
CA SER A 56 2.78 1.07 -8.42
C SER A 56 3.38 -0.20 -9.07
N PRO A 57 3.62 -0.20 -10.40
CA PRO A 57 4.33 -1.29 -11.04
C PRO A 57 5.70 -1.54 -10.38
N VAL A 58 6.17 -2.78 -10.42
CA VAL A 58 7.51 -3.14 -9.95
C VAL A 58 8.54 -2.46 -10.85
N SER A 59 9.41 -1.63 -10.27
CA SER A 59 10.46 -0.90 -10.98
C SER A 59 11.75 -0.83 -10.15
N GLY A 60 12.82 -0.26 -10.71
CA GLY A 60 14.11 -0.08 -10.03
C GLY A 60 15.13 -1.18 -10.34
N PRO A 61 16.09 -1.44 -9.42
CA PRO A 61 17.15 -2.43 -9.67
C PRO A 61 16.58 -3.83 -9.91
N GLY A 62 16.89 -4.41 -11.07
CA GLY A 62 16.29 -5.66 -11.53
C GLY A 62 16.46 -6.83 -10.55
N HIS A 63 17.58 -6.90 -9.81
CA HIS A 63 17.82 -7.95 -8.82
C HIS A 63 16.93 -7.85 -7.57
N LEU A 64 16.31 -6.70 -7.28
CA LEU A 64 15.37 -6.53 -6.17
C LEU A 64 13.97 -7.04 -6.52
N SER A 65 13.62 -7.14 -7.80
CA SER A 65 12.30 -7.63 -8.25
C SER A 65 11.94 -9.01 -7.69
N ARG A 66 12.95 -9.85 -7.39
CA ARG A 66 12.79 -11.18 -6.75
C ARG A 66 12.23 -11.16 -5.32
N LEU A 67 12.14 -9.99 -4.71
CA LEU A 67 11.50 -9.76 -3.42
C LEU A 67 9.99 -9.53 -3.55
N SER A 68 9.50 -9.19 -4.76
CA SER A 68 8.08 -9.06 -5.03
C SER A 68 7.36 -10.38 -4.75
N GLY A 69 6.17 -10.29 -4.15
CA GLY A 69 5.37 -11.44 -3.74
C GLY A 69 5.85 -12.15 -2.47
N LYS A 70 6.89 -11.64 -1.79
CA LYS A 70 7.32 -12.12 -0.47
C LYS A 70 6.99 -11.09 0.60
N CYS A 71 6.66 -11.55 1.80
CA CYS A 71 6.35 -10.69 2.93
C CYS A 71 7.22 -11.06 4.13
N PHE A 72 7.65 -10.04 4.87
CA PHE A 72 8.58 -10.17 5.99
C PHE A 72 7.97 -9.48 7.20
N SER A 73 7.81 -10.23 8.29
CA SER A 73 7.20 -9.72 9.51
C SER A 73 8.21 -9.47 10.63
N LEU A 74 7.98 -8.41 11.41
CA LEU A 74 8.67 -8.11 12.66
C LEU A 74 7.62 -7.89 13.75
N VAL A 75 7.76 -8.54 14.89
CA VAL A 75 6.96 -8.25 16.08
C VAL A 75 7.78 -7.36 16.99
N GLU A 76 7.27 -6.17 17.27
CA GLU A 76 7.89 -5.20 18.17
C GLU A 76 6.83 -4.68 19.15
N ALA A 77 7.11 -4.83 20.45
CA ALA A 77 6.13 -4.64 21.53
C ALA A 77 4.84 -5.46 21.31
N THR A 78 3.68 -4.79 21.15
CA THR A 78 2.37 -5.43 20.94
C THR A 78 1.93 -5.42 19.49
N TYR A 79 2.79 -5.03 18.55
CA TYR A 79 2.44 -4.90 17.14
C TYR A 79 3.28 -5.83 16.27
N LYS A 80 2.63 -6.49 15.33
CA LYS A 80 3.26 -7.21 14.23
C LYS A 80 3.20 -6.32 12.99
N TYR A 81 4.36 -5.93 12.51
CA TYR A 81 4.53 -5.24 11.24
C TYR A 81 4.81 -6.28 10.16
N GLU A 82 4.23 -6.08 8.98
CA GLU A 82 4.50 -6.90 7.81
C GLU A 82 4.83 -5.99 6.62
N PHE A 83 5.97 -6.24 6.00
CA PHE A 83 6.42 -5.53 4.82
C PHE A 83 6.49 -6.50 3.64
N CYS A 84 5.72 -6.19 2.59
CA CYS A 84 5.76 -6.88 1.32
C CYS A 84 6.34 -5.92 0.25
N PRO A 85 7.63 -6.08 -0.14
CA PRO A 85 8.27 -5.23 -1.14
C PRO A 85 7.43 -5.12 -2.42
N PHE A 86 7.28 -3.89 -2.93
CA PHE A 86 6.46 -3.54 -4.09
C PHE A 86 4.94 -3.75 -3.93
N HIS A 87 4.45 -3.97 -2.71
CA HIS A 87 3.02 -4.13 -2.43
C HIS A 87 2.56 -3.13 -1.36
N ASN A 88 2.68 -3.47 -0.08
CA ASN A 88 2.27 -2.61 1.03
C ASN A 88 3.04 -2.92 2.32
N VAL A 89 2.83 -2.06 3.31
CA VAL A 89 3.25 -2.25 4.70
C VAL A 89 1.98 -2.29 5.54
N THR A 90 1.86 -3.28 6.42
CA THR A 90 0.73 -3.42 7.35
C THR A 90 1.19 -3.48 8.80
N GLN A 91 0.28 -3.13 9.69
CA GLN A 91 0.43 -3.23 11.14
C GLN A 91 -0.76 -3.99 11.71
N HIS A 92 -0.47 -4.96 12.59
CA HIS A 92 -1.46 -5.77 13.29
C HIS A 92 -1.16 -5.78 14.79
N GLU A 93 -2.04 -5.19 15.58
CA GLU A 93 -2.01 -5.30 17.04
C GLU A 93 -2.22 -6.78 17.43
N GLN A 94 -1.33 -7.31 18.28
CA GLN A 94 -1.32 -8.71 18.70
C GLN A 94 -2.12 -8.96 19.98
N THR A 95 -2.85 -7.97 20.48
CA THR A 95 -3.65 -8.13 21.70
C THR A 95 -4.91 -8.97 21.40
N PHE A 96 -5.34 -9.77 22.37
CA PHE A 96 -6.58 -10.57 22.26
C PHE A 96 -7.87 -9.71 22.40
N ARG A 97 -7.82 -8.45 21.97
CA ARG A 97 -8.97 -7.55 22.01
C ARG A 97 -9.85 -7.82 20.80
N TRP A 98 -11.16 -7.77 21.01
CA TRP A 98 -12.15 -7.93 19.94
C TRP A 98 -12.03 -6.82 18.86
N ASN A 99 -11.43 -5.69 19.21
CA ASN A 99 -11.21 -4.52 18.36
C ASN A 99 -9.70 -4.18 18.20
N ALA A 100 -8.84 -5.20 18.20
CA ALA A 100 -7.41 -5.01 17.95
C ALA A 100 -7.18 -4.25 16.63
N TYR A 101 -6.33 -3.22 16.66
CA TYR A 101 -6.08 -2.40 15.48
C TYR A 101 -5.36 -3.22 14.39
N SER A 102 -5.83 -3.12 13.16
CA SER A 102 -5.12 -3.62 11.97
C SER A 102 -5.27 -2.60 10.86
N GLY A 103 -4.17 -2.27 10.19
CA GLY A 103 -4.20 -1.24 9.16
C GLY A 103 -3.00 -1.20 8.24
N ILE A 104 -3.14 -0.46 7.14
CA ILE A 104 -2.11 -0.25 6.13
C ILE A 104 -1.32 1.01 6.47
N LEU A 105 0.01 0.89 6.58
CA LEU A 105 0.91 2.01 6.86
C LEU A 105 1.46 2.67 5.58
N GLY A 106 1.24 2.04 4.43
CA GLY A 106 1.54 2.59 3.12
C GLY A 106 1.49 1.53 2.03
N ILE A 107 1.30 1.97 0.80
CA ILE A 107 1.22 1.21 -0.44
C ILE A 107 2.38 1.64 -1.32
N TRP A 108 3.04 0.69 -1.99
CA TRP A 108 4.18 0.97 -2.86
C TRP A 108 3.86 2.09 -3.88
N HIS A 109 4.69 3.13 -3.87
CA HIS A 109 4.47 4.35 -4.67
C HIS A 109 5.64 4.63 -5.60
N GLU A 110 6.82 4.95 -5.06
CA GLU A 110 7.98 5.36 -5.86
C GLU A 110 9.30 5.09 -5.11
N TRP A 111 10.41 5.18 -5.84
CA TRP A 111 11.75 5.14 -5.26
C TRP A 111 12.16 6.51 -4.74
N GLU A 112 12.89 6.53 -3.64
CA GLU A 112 13.73 7.67 -3.27
C GLU A 112 15.09 7.53 -3.97
N ILE A 113 15.41 8.48 -4.84
CA ILE A 113 16.70 8.53 -5.53
C ILE A 113 17.43 9.79 -5.07
N ALA A 114 18.64 9.60 -4.55
CA ALA A 114 19.54 10.71 -4.22
C ALA A 114 20.92 10.41 -4.81
N ASN A 115 21.50 11.40 -5.49
CA ASN A 115 22.80 11.25 -6.18
C ASN A 115 22.83 10.00 -7.07
N ASN A 116 21.82 9.82 -7.92
CA ASN A 116 21.69 8.71 -8.88
C ASN A 116 21.67 7.30 -8.24
N THR A 117 21.45 7.22 -6.93
CA THR A 117 21.45 5.97 -6.16
C THR A 117 20.08 5.75 -5.54
N PHE A 118 19.56 4.52 -5.63
CA PHE A 118 18.35 4.13 -4.92
C PHE A 118 18.60 4.12 -3.41
N ARG A 119 17.89 4.95 -2.64
CA ARG A 119 18.06 5.11 -1.19
C ARG A 119 16.98 4.40 -0.39
N GLY A 120 15.74 4.42 -0.87
CA GLY A 120 14.62 3.84 -0.15
C GLY A 120 13.37 3.73 -1.00
N MET A 121 12.37 3.05 -0.43
CA MET A 121 11.06 2.85 -1.03
C MET A 121 10.04 3.73 -0.30
N TRP A 122 9.36 4.61 -1.03
CA TRP A 122 8.24 5.37 -0.49
C TRP A 122 6.96 4.55 -0.61
N MET A 123 6.31 4.36 0.55
CA MET A 123 5.01 3.72 0.68
C MET A 123 4.00 4.79 1.11
N ARG A 124 3.04 5.13 0.26
CA ARG A 124 2.08 6.24 0.48
C ARG A 124 0.65 5.71 0.54
N ASP A 125 -0.31 6.58 0.83
CA ASP A 125 -1.75 6.27 0.75
C ASP A 125 -2.19 5.10 1.64
N GLY A 126 -1.58 4.98 2.81
CA GLY A 126 -2.06 4.09 3.85
C GLY A 126 -3.40 4.54 4.43
N ASP A 127 -3.77 3.92 5.54
CA ASP A 127 -5.02 4.21 6.22
C ASP A 127 -5.12 5.68 6.64
N SER A 128 -6.35 6.16 6.71
CA SER A 128 -6.62 7.56 7.06
C SER A 128 -6.13 7.87 8.46
N CYS A 129 -5.40 8.97 8.59
CA CYS A 129 -4.98 9.56 9.84
C CYS A 129 -5.40 11.04 9.85
N PRO A 130 -5.63 11.67 11.02
CA PRO A 130 -6.35 12.94 11.09
C PRO A 130 -5.85 14.07 10.17
N SER A 131 -4.55 14.17 9.92
CA SER A 131 -3.95 15.21 9.06
C SER A 131 -3.53 14.73 7.67
N GLN A 132 -3.19 13.45 7.52
CA GLN A 132 -2.66 12.87 6.29
C GLN A 132 -2.91 11.36 6.28
N SER A 133 -2.92 10.74 5.11
CA SER A 133 -2.83 9.28 5.02
C SER A 133 -1.51 8.80 5.63
N ARG A 134 -1.54 7.66 6.32
CA ARG A 134 -0.30 7.04 6.83
C ARG A 134 0.67 6.80 5.67
N GLN A 135 1.94 7.05 5.92
CA GLN A 135 3.00 6.85 4.95
C GLN A 135 4.23 6.24 5.62
N SER A 136 4.96 5.41 4.88
CA SER A 136 6.13 4.72 5.37
C SER A 136 7.29 4.90 4.41
N LYS A 137 8.49 5.12 4.94
CA LYS A 137 9.74 5.10 4.20
C LYS A 137 10.51 3.84 4.57
N VAL A 138 10.82 3.00 3.58
CA VAL A 138 11.61 1.78 3.80
C VAL A 138 13.03 1.99 3.29
N GLU A 139 14.01 1.96 4.19
CA GLU A 139 15.43 2.01 3.87
C GLU A 139 15.98 0.59 3.69
N LEU A 140 16.70 0.36 2.59
CA LEU A 140 17.32 -0.92 2.29
C LEU A 140 18.75 -0.93 2.81
N THR A 141 19.09 -1.91 3.65
CA THR A 141 20.42 -2.05 4.27
C THR A 141 21.01 -3.43 3.98
N CYS A 142 22.35 -3.49 3.90
CA CYS A 142 23.05 -4.75 3.71
C CYS A 142 22.86 -5.64 4.96
N GLY A 143 22.40 -6.87 4.74
CA GLY A 143 22.21 -7.85 5.81
C GLY A 143 22.48 -9.28 5.36
N LYS A 144 22.60 -10.20 6.32
CA LYS A 144 22.87 -11.63 6.05
C LYS A 144 21.66 -12.38 5.48
N SER A 145 20.46 -11.88 5.74
CA SER A 145 19.18 -12.47 5.34
C SER A 145 18.17 -11.38 4.98
N ASN A 146 17.13 -11.76 4.24
CA ASN A 146 16.00 -10.86 3.95
C ASN A 146 15.10 -10.78 5.20
N ARG A 147 15.07 -9.65 5.90
CA ARG A 147 14.18 -9.45 7.05
C ARG A 147 13.89 -7.98 7.32
N LEU A 148 12.73 -7.73 7.90
CA LEU A 148 12.42 -6.43 8.50
C LEU A 148 13.19 -6.32 9.83
N ALA A 149 14.14 -5.39 9.91
CA ALA A 149 15.08 -5.29 11.03
C ALA A 149 14.60 -4.33 12.12
N HIS A 150 13.97 -3.22 11.74
CA HIS A 150 13.48 -2.21 12.68
C HIS A 150 12.30 -1.43 12.09
N VAL A 151 11.38 -0.99 12.96
CA VAL A 151 10.27 -0.10 12.63
C VAL A 151 10.16 1.00 13.68
N SER A 152 9.97 2.24 13.25
CA SER A 152 9.74 3.38 14.14
C SER A 152 8.68 4.34 13.56
N GLU A 153 8.04 5.11 14.43
CA GLU A 153 7.14 6.22 14.07
C GLU A 153 7.79 7.55 14.50
N PRO A 154 8.73 8.09 13.71
CA PRO A 154 9.44 9.33 14.08
C PRO A 154 8.51 10.55 14.14
N HIS A 155 7.43 10.54 13.35
CA HIS A 155 6.39 11.57 13.37
C HIS A 155 5.02 10.89 13.27
N THR A 156 3.99 11.51 13.82
CA THR A 156 2.62 10.96 13.77
C THR A 156 2.23 10.58 12.34
N CYS A 157 1.88 9.31 12.15
CA CYS A 157 1.48 8.71 10.87
C CYS A 157 2.57 8.68 9.78
N VAL A 158 3.83 8.90 10.16
CA VAL A 158 5.02 8.72 9.30
C VAL A 158 5.89 7.65 9.94
N TYR A 159 6.05 6.55 9.21
CA TYR A 159 6.82 5.40 9.68
C TYR A 159 8.16 5.31 8.94
N ALA A 160 9.19 4.88 9.66
CA ALA A 160 10.50 4.57 9.10
C ALA A 160 10.82 3.09 9.38
N LEU A 161 11.07 2.34 8.31
CA LEU A 161 11.37 0.92 8.36
C LEU A 161 12.78 0.68 7.82
N THR A 162 13.52 -0.21 8.48
CA THR A 162 14.82 -0.69 7.99
C THR A 162 14.66 -2.14 7.54
N PHE A 163 14.84 -2.38 6.25
CA PHE A 163 14.82 -3.72 5.67
C PHE A 163 16.24 -4.18 5.35
N GLU A 164 16.64 -5.30 5.93
CA GLU A 164 17.94 -5.92 5.66
C GLU A 164 17.81 -6.94 4.55
N THR A 165 18.76 -6.90 3.60
CA THR A 165 18.84 -7.89 2.52
C THR A 165 20.27 -8.06 2.00
N PRO A 166 20.71 -9.30 1.69
CA PRO A 166 21.99 -9.52 1.03
C PRO A 166 22.06 -8.94 -0.38
N LEU A 167 20.91 -8.60 -0.98
CA LEU A 167 20.82 -8.10 -2.35
C LEU A 167 21.42 -6.69 -2.52
N VAL A 168 21.52 -5.92 -1.44
CA VAL A 168 22.07 -4.55 -1.47
C VAL A 168 23.48 -4.45 -0.88
N CYS A 169 24.13 -5.58 -0.61
CA CYS A 169 25.48 -5.59 -0.02
C CYS A 169 26.60 -5.27 -1.01
N HIS A 170 26.37 -5.42 -2.32
CA HIS A 170 27.37 -5.04 -3.30
C HIS A 170 27.40 -3.51 -3.45
N PRO A 171 28.57 -2.86 -3.52
CA PRO A 171 28.67 -1.39 -3.64
C PRO A 171 27.88 -0.82 -4.84
N HIS A 172 27.73 -1.64 -5.89
CA HIS A 172 26.99 -1.30 -7.09
C HIS A 172 25.58 -1.92 -7.15
N SER A 173 25.03 -2.44 -6.05
CA SER A 173 23.64 -2.94 -6.05
C SER A 173 22.62 -1.80 -6.13
N LEU A 174 22.91 -0.66 -5.51
CA LEU A 174 21.99 0.49 -5.52
C LEU A 174 22.40 1.58 -6.52
N LEU A 175 23.60 1.45 -7.10
CA LEU A 175 24.04 2.16 -8.30
C LEU A 175 23.57 1.32 -9.48
N GLY A 176 22.53 1.72 -10.20
CA GLY A 176 21.91 0.83 -11.19
C GLY A 176 22.70 0.60 -12.49
N GLY A 177 24.03 0.54 -12.43
CA GLY A 177 24.90 0.26 -13.56
C GLY A 177 24.98 -1.22 -13.90
N HIS A 178 24.80 -1.51 -15.18
CA HIS A 178 25.04 -2.82 -15.78
C HIS A 178 26.53 -3.19 -15.62
N GLN A 179 26.84 -4.19 -14.80
CA GLN A 179 28.14 -4.87 -14.87
C GLN A 179 28.14 -5.74 -16.13
N GLY A 180 28.57 -5.16 -17.24
CA GLY A 180 28.69 -5.86 -18.51
C GLY A 180 29.65 -5.13 -19.44
N TRP A 181 30.91 -4.96 -19.03
CA TRP A 181 31.98 -4.71 -19.99
C TRP A 181 32.48 -6.06 -20.52
N PRO A 182 32.52 -6.28 -21.85
CA PRO A 182 33.08 -7.49 -22.43
C PRO A 182 34.61 -7.46 -22.30
N GLY A 183 35.13 -8.05 -21.23
CA GLY A 183 36.55 -8.30 -21.03
C GLY A 183 36.96 -9.68 -21.53
N ALA A 184 36.90 -9.93 -22.83
CA ALA A 184 37.69 -10.98 -23.46
C ALA A 184 38.70 -10.31 -24.41
N LEU A 185 39.97 -10.38 -23.99
CA LEU A 185 41.11 -9.78 -24.67
C LEU A 185 41.27 -10.28 -26.10
N GLY A 186 41.32 -9.35 -27.05
CA GLY A 186 41.97 -9.52 -28.34
C GLY A 186 42.91 -8.34 -28.58
N CYS A 187 44.20 -8.52 -28.31
CA CYS A 187 45.21 -7.51 -28.63
C CYS A 187 45.38 -7.37 -30.15
N ARG A 188 45.28 -6.14 -30.67
CA ARG A 188 46.14 -5.60 -31.72
C ARG A 188 45.97 -4.09 -31.78
N GLY A 189 47.10 -3.39 -31.75
CA GLY A 189 47.18 -1.95 -31.57
C GLY A 189 46.57 -1.15 -32.70
N ALA A 190 45.87 -0.09 -32.32
CA ALA A 190 45.84 1.18 -33.01
C ALA A 190 45.50 2.24 -31.97
N GLN A 191 46.25 3.32 -32.00
CA GLN A 191 46.14 4.45 -31.10
C GLN A 191 44.77 5.13 -31.25
N LEU A 192 43.94 5.04 -30.22
CA LEU A 192 42.82 5.94 -30.00
C LEU A 192 42.95 6.41 -28.56
N SER A 193 43.19 7.72 -28.39
CA SER A 193 43.11 8.37 -27.09
C SER A 193 41.70 8.12 -26.53
N LEU A 194 41.60 7.23 -25.54
CA LEU A 194 40.45 7.22 -24.65
C LEU A 194 40.53 8.51 -23.83
N VAL A 195 39.72 9.48 -24.22
CA VAL A 195 39.29 10.51 -23.28
C VAL A 195 38.54 9.73 -22.20
N SER A 196 39.15 9.63 -21.02
CA SER A 196 38.48 9.11 -19.83
C SER A 196 37.41 10.12 -19.41
N LEU A 197 36.32 10.21 -20.17
CA LEU A 197 35.10 10.84 -19.72
C LEU A 197 34.54 9.94 -18.63
N GLY A 198 34.45 10.49 -17.43
CA GLY A 198 34.09 9.76 -16.21
C GLY A 198 32.89 8.85 -16.45
N SER A 199 33.02 7.59 -16.04
CA SER A 199 31.95 6.61 -16.17
C SER A 199 30.72 7.10 -15.42
N SER A 200 29.79 7.76 -16.12
CA SER A 200 28.50 8.12 -15.57
C SER A 200 27.74 6.81 -15.37
N VAL A 201 27.62 6.40 -14.11
CA VAL A 201 26.89 5.17 -13.75
C VAL A 201 25.42 5.53 -13.64
N TYR A 202 24.65 5.17 -14.66
CA TYR A 202 23.20 5.31 -14.62
C TYR A 202 22.59 4.37 -13.59
N PRO A 203 21.44 4.71 -12.97
CA PRO A 203 20.53 3.70 -12.44
C PRO A 203 20.03 2.78 -13.58
N THR A 204 19.30 1.69 -13.27
CA THR A 204 19.00 0.57 -14.21
C THR A 204 18.05 0.94 -15.35
N LEU A 205 18.44 1.87 -16.20
CA LEU A 205 17.61 2.52 -17.22
C LEU A 205 17.60 1.70 -18.53
N PRO A 206 16.48 1.70 -19.27
CA PRO A 206 16.46 1.23 -20.67
C PRO A 206 17.46 2.00 -21.55
N ALA A 207 18.00 1.35 -22.58
CA ALA A 207 19.03 1.93 -23.46
C ALA A 207 18.62 3.28 -24.08
N ALA A 208 17.34 3.44 -24.45
CA ALA A 208 16.83 4.70 -24.98
C ALA A 208 16.89 5.85 -23.94
N LEU A 209 16.63 5.54 -22.67
CA LEU A 209 16.72 6.51 -21.58
C LEU A 209 18.17 6.79 -21.17
N GLN A 210 19.07 5.81 -21.30
CA GLN A 210 20.51 6.02 -21.14
C GLN A 210 21.04 7.02 -22.17
N HIS A 211 20.74 6.84 -23.46
CA HIS A 211 21.16 7.77 -24.51
C HIS A 211 20.56 9.17 -24.29
N ARG A 212 19.31 9.27 -23.81
CA ARG A 212 18.72 10.56 -23.44
C ARG A 212 19.48 11.23 -22.30
N TRP A 213 19.92 10.47 -21.30
CA TRP A 213 20.77 11.00 -20.24
C TRP A 213 22.11 11.47 -20.81
N GLU A 214 22.80 10.64 -21.60
CA GLU A 214 24.07 11.01 -22.26
C GLU A 214 23.97 12.35 -22.99
N GLN A 215 22.87 12.57 -23.73
CA GLN A 215 22.61 13.86 -24.39
C GLN A 215 22.48 15.01 -23.38
N VAL A 216 21.75 14.82 -22.28
CA VAL A 216 21.56 15.84 -21.24
C VAL A 216 22.87 16.21 -20.54
N GLU A 217 23.76 15.23 -20.30
CA GLU A 217 25.11 15.48 -19.78
C GLU A 217 25.95 16.28 -20.77
N GLN A 218 25.89 15.90 -22.05
CA GLN A 218 26.59 16.61 -23.11
C GLN A 218 26.10 18.05 -23.24
N ASP A 219 24.78 18.27 -23.22
CA ASP A 219 24.17 19.61 -23.28
C ASP A 219 24.59 20.48 -22.08
N LEU A 220 24.76 19.88 -20.89
CA LEU A 220 25.28 20.58 -19.72
C LEU A 220 26.76 20.94 -19.89
N ALA A 221 27.57 20.01 -20.39
CA ALA A 221 28.99 20.23 -20.64
C ALA A 221 29.23 21.30 -21.73
N ASP A 222 28.38 21.34 -22.75
CA ASP A 222 28.38 22.33 -23.81
C ASP A 222 27.78 23.68 -23.38
N GLY A 223 27.26 23.76 -22.14
CA GLY A 223 26.67 24.98 -21.57
C GLY A 223 25.34 25.38 -22.20
N LEU A 224 24.67 24.45 -22.89
CA LEU A 224 23.36 24.66 -23.54
C LEU A 224 22.21 24.65 -22.53
N ILE A 225 22.41 24.02 -21.36
CA ILE A 225 21.45 23.97 -20.26
C ILE A 225 22.06 24.44 -18.94
N THR A 226 21.20 24.89 -18.03
CA THR A 226 21.58 25.24 -16.66
C THR A 226 21.55 24.02 -15.76
N SER A 227 22.17 24.10 -14.57
CA SER A 227 22.08 23.05 -13.54
C SER A 227 20.63 22.72 -13.15
N GLN A 228 19.77 23.74 -13.05
CA GLN A 228 18.33 23.54 -12.81
C GLN A 228 17.64 22.82 -13.98
N GLY A 229 18.05 23.13 -15.22
CA GLY A 229 17.58 22.44 -16.42
C GLY A 229 17.99 20.96 -16.42
N TYR A 230 19.23 20.67 -16.06
CA TYR A 230 19.75 19.31 -15.91
C TYR A 230 18.93 18.50 -14.89
N GLU A 231 18.71 19.03 -13.68
CA GLU A 231 17.91 18.36 -12.65
C GLU A 231 16.48 18.06 -13.11
N LYS A 232 15.86 19.02 -13.81
CA LYS A 232 14.51 18.85 -14.38
C LYS A 232 14.47 17.76 -15.45
N LEU A 233 15.47 17.70 -16.32
CA LEU A 233 15.57 16.69 -17.38
C LEU A 233 15.82 15.30 -16.80
N LEU A 234 16.71 15.18 -15.82
CA LEU A 234 16.93 13.93 -15.09
C LEU A 234 15.65 13.41 -14.43
N ARG A 235 14.90 14.31 -13.77
CA ARG A 235 13.61 13.94 -13.18
C ARG A 235 12.67 13.35 -14.22
N SER A 236 12.57 13.96 -15.41
CA SER A 236 11.71 13.43 -16.48
C SER A 236 12.18 12.05 -16.98
N ILE A 237 13.50 11.80 -17.05
CA ILE A 237 14.04 10.48 -17.40
C ILE A 237 13.63 9.43 -16.35
N PHE A 238 13.63 9.78 -15.05
CA PHE A 238 13.21 8.86 -13.98
C PHE A 238 11.70 8.62 -13.92
N GLU A 239 10.90 9.63 -14.26
CA GLU A 239 9.46 9.49 -14.42
C GLU A 239 9.14 8.55 -15.58
N ASP A 240 9.81 8.72 -16.73
CA ASP A 240 9.67 7.84 -17.91
C ASP A 240 10.14 6.40 -17.63
N ALA A 241 11.11 6.23 -16.72
CA ALA A 241 11.57 4.92 -16.26
C ALA A 241 10.64 4.26 -15.22
N GLY A 242 9.63 4.99 -14.73
CA GLY A 242 8.70 4.54 -13.69
C GLY A 242 9.34 4.44 -12.30
N TYR A 243 10.43 5.17 -12.05
CA TYR A 243 11.07 5.21 -10.73
C TYR A 243 10.46 6.27 -9.83
N LEU A 244 10.10 7.40 -10.41
CA LEU A 244 9.44 8.51 -9.74
C LEU A 244 8.04 8.64 -10.30
N LYS A 245 7.10 9.05 -9.45
CA LYS A 245 5.81 9.51 -9.91
C LYS A 245 5.93 10.99 -10.28
N ALA A 246 5.24 11.36 -11.37
CA ALA A 246 4.98 12.77 -11.62
C ALA A 246 4.32 13.35 -10.36
N PRO A 247 4.67 14.57 -9.93
CA PRO A 247 4.04 15.18 -8.76
C PRO A 247 2.54 15.17 -9.00
N GLU A 248 1.85 14.29 -8.28
CA GLU A 248 0.41 14.22 -8.27
C GLU A 248 -0.04 15.60 -7.80
N GLN A 249 -0.64 16.38 -8.70
CA GLN A 249 -1.57 17.41 -8.26
C GLN A 249 -2.65 16.63 -7.53
N SER A 250 -2.50 16.54 -6.20
CA SER A 250 -3.42 15.96 -5.22
C SER A 250 -4.67 15.36 -5.87
N GLU A 251 -4.78 14.03 -5.85
CA GLU A 251 -5.88 13.20 -6.37
C GLU A 251 -7.23 13.46 -5.66
N GLN A 252 -7.58 14.72 -5.42
CA GLN A 252 -8.94 15.24 -5.27
C GLN A 252 -9.44 15.88 -6.58
N ALA A 253 -8.60 15.95 -7.63
CA ALA A 253 -8.92 16.64 -8.89
C ALA A 253 -9.30 15.71 -10.06
N GLN A 254 -9.69 14.46 -9.80
CA GLN A 254 -10.07 13.50 -10.84
C GLN A 254 -11.46 12.88 -10.67
N GLN A 255 -12.36 13.61 -9.99
CA GLN A 255 -13.81 13.38 -10.04
C GLN A 255 -14.60 14.61 -10.52
N ASP A 256 -13.95 15.69 -10.99
CA ASP A 256 -14.65 16.92 -11.39
C ASP A 256 -14.06 17.56 -12.66
N ARG A 257 -13.89 16.73 -13.70
CA ARG A 257 -13.51 17.22 -15.04
C ARG A 257 -14.73 17.71 -15.84
N GLY A 258 -15.61 18.45 -15.16
CA GLY A 258 -16.77 19.11 -15.73
C GLY A 258 -17.32 20.16 -14.77
N ALA A 259 -16.91 21.42 -14.98
CA ALA A 259 -17.20 22.63 -14.21
C ALA A 259 -16.27 22.88 -13.01
N LYS A 260 -15.33 23.82 -13.16
CA LYS A 260 -14.66 24.46 -12.02
C LYS A 260 -15.76 25.11 -11.15
N GLY A 261 -16.13 24.47 -10.06
CA GLY A 261 -16.99 25.08 -9.04
C GLY A 261 -16.30 26.32 -8.49
N LEU A 262 -16.85 27.49 -8.81
CA LEU A 262 -16.54 28.73 -8.09
C LEU A 262 -17.03 28.51 -6.66
N VAL A 263 -16.12 28.48 -5.70
CA VAL A 263 -16.49 28.47 -4.28
C VAL A 263 -16.97 29.87 -3.95
N PHE A 264 -18.29 30.03 -3.82
CA PHE A 264 -18.89 31.29 -3.39
C PHE A 264 -18.84 31.36 -1.86
N GLU A 265 -18.24 32.41 -1.31
CA GLU A 265 -18.10 32.59 0.15
C GLU A 265 -19.45 32.90 0.83
N THR A 266 -20.46 33.33 0.08
CA THR A 266 -21.80 33.69 0.59
C THR A 266 -22.93 33.19 -0.32
N LEU A 267 -24.12 33.00 0.28
CA LEU A 267 -25.33 32.55 -0.44
C LEU A 267 -25.77 33.57 -1.50
N GLU A 268 -25.74 34.87 -1.19
CA GLU A 268 -26.03 35.94 -2.15
C GLU A 268 -25.12 35.88 -3.39
N SER A 269 -23.82 35.66 -3.20
CA SER A 269 -22.87 35.57 -4.32
C SER A 269 -23.18 34.38 -5.24
N CYS A 270 -23.61 33.25 -4.67
CA CYS A 270 -24.06 32.10 -5.43
C CYS A 270 -25.34 32.39 -6.23
N HIS A 271 -26.31 33.09 -5.64
CA HIS A 271 -27.57 33.45 -6.31
C HIS A 271 -27.34 34.41 -7.49
N GLU A 272 -26.47 35.40 -7.33
CA GLU A 272 -26.11 36.33 -8.41
C GLU A 272 -25.38 35.62 -9.56
N ALA A 273 -24.42 34.75 -9.23
CA ALA A 273 -23.71 33.97 -10.23
C ALA A 273 -24.62 33.01 -10.99
N HIS A 274 -25.56 32.36 -10.29
CA HIS A 274 -26.59 31.52 -10.90
C HIS A 274 -27.47 32.32 -11.86
N LYS A 275 -27.91 33.52 -11.46
CA LYS A 275 -28.68 34.42 -12.31
C LYS A 275 -27.89 34.84 -13.55
N ALA A 276 -26.63 35.21 -13.40
CA ALA A 276 -25.75 35.57 -14.52
C ALA A 276 -25.54 34.40 -15.49
N LEU A 277 -25.35 33.19 -14.97
CA LEU A 277 -25.19 31.98 -15.78
C LEU A 277 -26.47 31.66 -16.56
N SER A 278 -27.64 31.77 -15.92
CA SER A 278 -28.93 31.52 -16.57
C SER A 278 -29.20 32.48 -17.75
N ALA A 279 -28.85 33.76 -17.58
CA ALA A 279 -28.96 34.75 -18.65
C ALA A 279 -28.00 34.44 -19.82
N GLU A 280 -26.78 34.00 -19.54
CA GLU A 280 -25.82 33.62 -20.58
C GLU A 280 -26.26 32.36 -21.34
N LEU A 281 -26.90 31.40 -20.66
CA LEU A 281 -27.49 30.23 -21.31
C LEU A 281 -28.62 30.61 -22.27
N GLU A 282 -29.49 31.54 -21.88
CA GLU A 282 -30.54 32.05 -22.78
C GLU A 282 -29.93 32.77 -23.99
N ARG A 283 -28.89 33.59 -23.76
CA ARG A 283 -28.17 34.27 -24.84
C ARG A 283 -27.57 33.28 -25.82
N LEU A 284 -26.84 32.26 -25.34
CA LEU A 284 -26.22 31.23 -26.16
C LEU A 284 -27.27 30.39 -26.91
N ARG A 285 -28.39 30.07 -26.27
CA ARG A 285 -29.53 29.41 -26.90
C ARG A 285 -30.08 30.22 -28.07
N SER A 286 -30.23 31.54 -27.91
CA SER A 286 -30.71 32.41 -28.98
C SER A 286 -29.78 32.39 -30.19
N VAL A 287 -28.46 32.42 -29.95
CA VAL A 287 -27.42 32.39 -30.98
C VAL A 287 -27.43 31.05 -31.72
N LEU A 288 -27.47 29.93 -30.99
CA LEU A 288 -27.51 28.59 -31.59
C LEU A 288 -28.77 28.39 -32.45
N THR A 289 -29.91 28.92 -31.98
CA THR A 289 -31.17 28.88 -32.72
C THR A 289 -31.11 29.73 -33.99
N GLN A 290 -30.50 30.91 -33.93
CA GLN A 290 -30.29 31.79 -35.09
C GLN A 290 -29.41 31.15 -36.16
N HIS A 291 -28.43 30.34 -35.74
CA HIS A 291 -27.52 29.62 -36.65
C HIS A 291 -28.01 28.21 -37.03
N GLY A 292 -29.22 27.81 -36.60
CA GLY A 292 -29.81 26.52 -36.95
C GLY A 292 -29.05 25.31 -36.39
N ILE A 293 -28.31 25.47 -35.29
CA ILE A 293 -27.51 24.41 -34.68
C ILE A 293 -28.35 23.68 -33.62
N PRO A 294 -28.70 22.39 -33.80
CA PRO A 294 -29.47 21.65 -32.83
C PRO A 294 -28.62 21.34 -31.59
N TYR A 295 -29.12 21.67 -30.40
CA TYR A 295 -28.51 21.29 -29.12
C TYR A 295 -29.55 20.56 -28.25
N THR A 296 -29.15 19.45 -27.63
CA THR A 296 -30.00 18.64 -26.72
C THR A 296 -29.53 18.83 -25.29
N GLN A 297 -30.47 19.02 -24.36
CA GLN A 297 -30.16 19.04 -22.93
C GLN A 297 -29.91 17.60 -22.44
N PRO A 298 -28.87 17.36 -21.61
CA PRO A 298 -28.83 16.17 -20.77
C PRO A 298 -30.03 16.23 -19.81
N ALA A 299 -30.79 15.16 -19.73
CA ALA A 299 -31.93 15.05 -18.82
C ALA A 299 -31.46 15.22 -17.37
N GLU A 300 -31.96 16.26 -16.70
CA GLU A 300 -31.86 16.40 -15.26
C GLU A 300 -32.72 15.31 -14.61
N THR A 301 -32.11 14.24 -14.11
CA THR A 301 -32.78 13.31 -13.18
C THR A 301 -32.95 14.00 -11.83
N TYR A 302 -33.95 14.86 -11.71
CA TYR A 302 -34.60 15.16 -10.45
C TYR A 302 -35.73 14.15 -10.26
N ILE A 303 -35.56 13.19 -9.35
CA ILE A 303 -36.67 12.39 -8.83
C ILE A 303 -37.48 13.32 -7.92
N SER A 304 -38.52 13.94 -8.47
CA SER A 304 -39.68 14.38 -7.70
C SER A 304 -40.85 14.60 -8.65
N GLU A 305 -41.73 13.60 -8.77
CA GLU A 305 -43.10 13.84 -9.23
C GLU A 305 -44.07 13.41 -8.12
N HIS A 306 -44.53 14.43 -7.38
CA HIS A 306 -45.87 14.44 -6.84
C HIS A 306 -46.85 14.80 -7.97
N LEU A 307 -47.71 13.86 -8.33
CA LEU A 307 -48.96 14.12 -9.05
C LEU A 307 -50.13 13.74 -8.13
N GLY A 308 -51.03 14.69 -7.89
CA GLY A 308 -52.41 14.42 -7.48
C GLY A 308 -53.38 15.04 -8.51
N PRO A 309 -54.69 15.06 -8.26
CA PRO A 309 -55.55 14.01 -7.71
C PRO A 309 -56.73 13.70 -8.68
N LYS A 310 -57.18 12.44 -8.78
CA LYS A 310 -58.54 12.08 -9.24
C LYS A 310 -59.05 10.81 -8.56
N THR A 311 -60.06 10.96 -7.71
CA THR A 311 -60.98 9.93 -7.16
C THR A 311 -62.09 9.59 -8.19
N PRO A 312 -63.06 8.67 -7.94
CA PRO A 312 -63.13 7.50 -7.02
C PRO A 312 -63.72 6.22 -7.68
N THR A 313 -63.41 5.01 -7.20
CA THR A 313 -64.41 3.90 -7.05
C THR A 313 -63.88 2.74 -6.19
N ASP A 314 -64.57 2.49 -5.07
CA ASP A 314 -64.61 1.25 -4.27
C ASP A 314 -65.65 0.29 -4.94
N PRO A 315 -65.70 -1.06 -4.77
CA PRO A 315 -65.51 -1.89 -3.56
C PRO A 315 -64.52 -3.08 -3.79
N THR A 316 -63.97 -3.81 -2.82
CA THR A 316 -64.62 -4.65 -1.81
C THR A 316 -63.56 -5.24 -0.86
N ALA A 317 -63.95 -5.49 0.38
CA ALA A 317 -63.16 -5.92 1.54
C ALA A 317 -62.60 -7.36 1.51
N GLU A 318 -61.48 -7.58 2.22
CA GLU A 318 -61.27 -8.61 3.26
C GLU A 318 -59.93 -8.33 3.99
N HIS A 319 -59.97 -7.79 5.22
CA HIS A 319 -59.65 -8.48 6.49
C HIS A 319 -58.39 -9.38 6.40
N LEU A 320 -57.29 -9.05 7.10
CA LEU A 320 -57.04 -9.54 8.46
C LEU A 320 -56.05 -8.68 9.25
N ARG A 321 -56.36 -8.60 10.54
CA ARG A 321 -55.85 -7.76 11.63
C ARG A 321 -54.68 -8.42 12.37
N GLY A 322 -53.77 -7.61 12.91
CA GLY A 322 -52.82 -7.99 13.96
C GLY A 322 -52.13 -6.75 14.53
N ASP A 323 -52.75 -6.13 15.54
CA ASP A 323 -52.32 -4.88 16.19
C ASP A 323 -51.04 -5.01 17.05
N PRO A 324 -50.33 -3.88 17.28
CA PRO A 324 -49.14 -3.75 18.12
C PRO A 324 -49.49 -3.50 19.60
N GLY A 325 -48.66 -3.99 20.53
CA GLY A 325 -48.83 -3.79 21.97
C GLY A 325 -47.79 -2.84 22.57
N LEU A 326 -48.20 -1.60 22.87
CA LEU A 326 -47.58 -0.75 23.90
C LEU A 326 -48.65 0.14 24.56
N ARG A 327 -48.91 -0.09 25.86
CA ARG A 327 -48.99 0.92 26.94
C ARG A 327 -49.68 0.36 28.19
N ALA A 328 -49.06 0.57 29.35
CA ALA A 328 -49.73 1.21 30.48
C ALA A 328 -48.68 1.76 31.47
N ASN A 329 -48.86 3.04 31.83
CA ASN A 329 -48.21 3.75 32.92
C ASN A 329 -48.99 3.55 34.23
N ASN A 330 -48.29 3.83 35.34
CA ASN A 330 -48.75 4.31 36.65
C ASN A 330 -49.46 3.32 37.60
N LEU A 331 -48.72 2.96 38.66
CA LEU A 331 -49.11 3.19 40.05
C LEU A 331 -47.86 3.45 40.90
#